data_AF-A0A1D8GN37-F1
#
_entry.id   AF-A0A1D8GN37-F1
#
_cell.length_a   1.000
_cell.length_b   1.000
_cell.length_c   1.000
_cell.angle_alpha   90.00
_cell.angle_beta   90.00
_cell.angle_gamma   90.00
#
_symmetry.space_group_name_H-M   'P 1'
#
loop_
_entity.id
_entity.type
_entity.pdbx_description
1 polymer ?
#
loop_
_entity_poly.entity_id
_entity_poly.type
_entity_poly.pdbx_seq_one_letter_code
_entity_poly.pdbx_strand_id
1 'polypeptide(L)'
;MKEQFICYELPMYLGFIKPSDSSLYNQVGEIMNCCLCGEETDNCNPWGDYICNECMENIYLENNRISNLNDKDRCIELKSSINNLIKIIETENKGPFPRFYSYLKIMSKNLDICIKENFEDLDELIPLLKEDWANCWQIHCGLDDWYIQREEHEEQVKINMLFRKMEHKIEKLMKFKDSV
;
A
#
# COMPACT_ATOMS: atom_id res chain seq x y z
N MET A 1 -17.49 8.47 28.78
CA MET A 1 -18.34 7.67 27.88
C MET A 1 -17.63 7.63 26.54
N LYS A 2 -17.17 6.46 26.09
CA LYS A 2 -16.63 6.28 24.74
C LYS A 2 -17.83 6.01 23.83
N GLU A 3 -18.09 6.87 22.86
CA GLU A 3 -19.08 6.61 21.81
C GLU A 3 -18.53 5.49 20.93
N GLN A 4 -19.15 4.31 21.00
CA GLN A 4 -18.89 3.20 20.09
C GLN A 4 -19.77 3.39 18.86
N PHE A 5 -19.15 3.45 17.68
CA PHE A 5 -19.86 3.48 16.41
C PHE A 5 -20.02 2.03 15.94
N ILE A 6 -21.22 1.50 16.11
CA ILE A 6 -21.55 0.20 15.52
C ILE A 6 -21.89 0.47 14.06
N CYS A 7 -21.31 -0.31 13.14
CA CYS A 7 -21.55 -0.26 11.70
C CYS A 7 -23.01 -0.65 11.37
N TYR A 8 -23.95 0.22 11.73
CA TYR A 8 -25.31 0.24 11.21
C TYR A 8 -25.44 1.43 10.26
N GLU A 9 -26.28 1.24 9.24
CA GLU A 9 -26.63 2.21 8.20
C GLU A 9 -26.55 3.65 8.71
N LEU A 10 -25.55 4.41 8.24
CA LEU A 10 -25.46 5.83 8.51
C LEU A 10 -26.72 6.51 7.95
N PRO A 11 -27.46 7.31 8.75
CA PRO A 11 -28.55 8.10 8.23
C PRO A 11 -27.98 9.14 7.26
N MET A 12 -28.44 9.06 6.01
CA MET A 12 -28.21 10.03 4.94
C MET A 12 -28.55 11.46 5.39
N TYR A 13 -27.60 12.24 5.92
CA TYR A 13 -27.74 13.70 5.95
C TYR A 13 -26.37 14.40 5.95
N LEU A 14 -25.88 14.71 4.75
CA LEU A 14 -25.73 16.10 4.27
C LEU A 14 -25.10 16.08 2.86
N GLY A 15 -25.95 16.34 1.87
CA GLY A 15 -25.71 16.91 0.54
C GLY A 15 -24.42 16.57 -0.22
N PHE A 16 -24.64 16.05 -1.44
CA PHE A 16 -23.67 15.86 -2.55
C PHE A 16 -22.98 14.50 -2.61
N ILE A 17 -23.71 13.49 -3.08
CA ILE A 17 -23.38 12.60 -4.22
C ILE A 17 -24.67 11.83 -4.54
N LYS A 18 -25.11 11.78 -5.80
CA LYS A 18 -26.24 10.95 -6.22
C LYS A 18 -25.80 9.48 -6.18
N PRO A 19 -26.50 8.60 -5.46
CA PRO A 19 -26.20 7.17 -5.46
C PRO A 19 -26.84 6.54 -6.71
N SER A 20 -26.09 6.48 -7.79
CA SER A 20 -26.41 5.61 -8.93
C SER A 20 -25.22 4.69 -9.15
N ASP A 21 -25.03 3.78 -8.19
CA ASP A 21 -24.51 2.41 -8.34
C ASP A 21 -24.43 1.78 -6.94
N SER A 22 -25.61 1.53 -6.37
CA SER A 22 -25.84 1.04 -5.01
C SER A 22 -25.67 -0.48 -4.86
N SER A 23 -24.60 -1.07 -5.41
CA SER A 23 -24.33 -2.52 -5.24
C SER A 23 -23.12 -2.85 -4.36
N LEU A 24 -22.40 -1.84 -3.84
CA LEU A 24 -21.19 -2.03 -3.02
C LEU A 24 -21.36 -1.79 -1.51
N TYR A 25 -22.56 -1.40 -1.05
CA TYR A 25 -22.78 -1.00 0.36
C TYR A 25 -23.76 -1.90 1.11
N ASN A 26 -23.73 -3.21 0.84
CA ASN A 26 -24.41 -4.22 1.65
C ASN A 26 -23.39 -5.25 2.12
N GLN A 27 -22.60 -4.92 3.15
CA GLN A 27 -21.96 -5.93 3.99
C GLN A 27 -22.31 -5.65 5.44
N VAL A 28 -23.22 -6.48 5.93
CA VAL A 28 -23.77 -6.51 7.28
C VAL A 28 -22.71 -7.12 8.20
N GLY A 29 -22.29 -6.40 9.24
CA GLY A 29 -21.68 -6.94 10.47
C GLY A 29 -20.61 -8.05 10.30
N GLU A 30 -19.54 -7.79 9.55
CA GLU A 30 -18.40 -8.71 9.50
C GLU A 30 -17.50 -8.51 10.73
N ILE A 31 -17.23 -9.59 11.47
CA ILE A 31 -16.26 -9.60 12.57
C ILE A 31 -14.85 -9.76 11.96
N MET A 32 -13.96 -8.83 12.29
CA MET A 32 -12.61 -8.72 11.74
C MET A 32 -11.55 -9.09 12.77
N ASN A 33 -10.57 -9.89 12.37
CA ASN A 33 -9.44 -10.25 13.24
C ASN A 33 -8.27 -9.28 13.07
N CYS A 34 -7.78 -8.73 14.19
CA CYS A 34 -6.60 -7.88 14.20
C CYS A 34 -5.34 -8.71 13.93
N CYS A 35 -4.58 -8.36 12.88
CA CYS A 35 -3.34 -9.05 12.55
C CYS A 35 -2.19 -8.80 13.55
N LEU A 36 -2.35 -7.83 14.47
CA LEU A 36 -1.33 -7.46 15.45
C LEU A 36 -1.54 -8.16 16.80
N CYS A 37 -2.77 -8.19 17.32
CA CYS A 37 -3.07 -8.80 18.61
C CYS A 37 -3.93 -10.06 18.52
N GLY A 38 -4.48 -10.40 17.35
CA GLY A 38 -5.35 -11.56 17.15
C GLY A 38 -6.80 -11.38 17.62
N GLU A 39 -7.14 -10.21 18.17
CA GLU A 39 -8.49 -9.94 18.69
C GLU A 39 -9.49 -9.65 17.57
N GLU A 40 -10.70 -10.15 17.77
CA GLU A 40 -11.87 -9.86 16.94
C GLU A 40 -12.41 -8.45 17.22
N THR A 41 -12.85 -7.75 16.18
CA THR A 41 -13.52 -6.45 16.28
C THR A 41 -14.58 -6.30 15.20
N ASP A 42 -15.66 -5.64 15.55
CA ASP A 42 -16.70 -5.13 14.65
C ASP A 42 -16.71 -3.59 14.61
N ASN A 43 -15.76 -2.96 15.32
CA ASN A 43 -15.70 -1.52 15.49
C ASN A 43 -15.07 -0.87 14.26
N CYS A 44 -15.70 0.20 13.77
CA CYS A 44 -15.30 0.90 12.57
C CYS A 44 -15.24 2.41 12.82
N ASN A 45 -14.33 3.10 12.13
CA ASN A 45 -14.29 4.56 12.13
C ASN A 45 -15.42 5.15 11.25
N PRO A 46 -15.69 6.46 11.31
CA PRO A 46 -16.72 7.10 10.47
C PRO A 46 -16.49 6.98 8.95
N TRP A 47 -15.31 6.54 8.53
CA TRP A 47 -14.94 6.31 7.12
C TRP A 47 -15.07 4.84 6.71
N GLY A 48 -15.45 3.94 7.62
CA GLY A 48 -15.67 2.53 7.37
C GLY A 48 -14.44 1.63 7.53
N ASP A 49 -13.30 2.13 8.03
CA ASP A 49 -12.16 1.26 8.35
C ASP A 49 -12.38 0.61 9.72
N TYR A 50 -12.13 -0.69 9.81
CA TYR A 50 -12.15 -1.40 11.08
C TYR A 50 -11.02 -0.92 11.99
N ILE A 51 -11.31 -0.72 13.27
CA ILE A 51 -10.33 -0.39 14.31
C ILE A 51 -10.30 -1.55 15.31
N CYS A 52 -9.11 -2.02 15.63
CA CYS A 52 -8.95 -3.00 16.71
C CYS A 52 -9.25 -2.32 18.05
N ASN A 53 -10.16 -2.91 18.83
CA ASN A 53 -10.55 -2.38 20.14
C ASN A 53 -9.42 -2.38 21.18
N GLU A 54 -8.43 -3.26 21.02
CA GLU A 54 -7.34 -3.42 21.98
C GLU A 54 -6.14 -2.55 21.64
N CYS A 55 -5.59 -2.69 20.43
CA CYS A 55 -4.41 -1.92 20.03
C CYS A 55 -4.75 -0.54 19.44
N MET A 56 -6.03 -0.23 19.24
CA MET A 56 -6.52 1.03 18.63
C MET A 56 -5.95 1.31 17.23
N GLU A 57 -5.34 0.30 16.61
CA GLU A 57 -4.82 0.38 15.25
C GLU A 57 -5.93 0.09 14.24
N ASN A 58 -5.86 0.76 13.09
CA ASN A 58 -6.72 0.41 11.97
C ASN A 58 -6.39 -1.03 11.53
N ILE A 59 -7.41 -1.89 11.54
CA ILE A 59 -7.38 -3.18 10.87
C ILE A 59 -7.52 -2.89 9.39
N TYR A 60 -6.38 -2.64 8.78
CA TYR A 60 -6.32 -2.43 7.35
C TYR A 60 -6.69 -3.73 6.64
N LEU A 61 -7.87 -3.73 6.04
CA LEU A 61 -8.22 -4.54 4.88
C LEU A 61 -7.36 -4.15 3.66
N GLU A 62 -6.06 -3.88 3.85
CA GLU A 62 -5.16 -3.38 2.81
C GLU A 62 -5.19 -4.31 1.59
N ASN A 63 -5.32 -5.62 1.82
CA ASN A 63 -5.45 -6.61 0.76
C ASN A 63 -6.75 -6.42 -0.05
N ASN A 64 -7.90 -6.30 0.60
CA ASN A 64 -9.19 -6.12 -0.08
C ASN A 64 -9.29 -4.74 -0.75
N ARG A 65 -8.76 -3.70 -0.11
CA ARG A 65 -8.72 -2.35 -0.68
C ARG A 65 -7.84 -2.32 -1.92
N ILE A 66 -6.60 -2.84 -1.83
CA ILE A 66 -5.67 -2.90 -2.96
C ILE A 66 -6.25 -3.76 -4.10
N SER A 67 -6.88 -4.90 -3.79
CA SER A 67 -7.48 -5.75 -4.84
C SER A 67 -8.61 -5.05 -5.60
N ASN A 68 -9.30 -4.10 -4.96
CA ASN A 68 -10.40 -3.34 -5.56
C ASN A 68 -9.96 -2.05 -6.26
N LEU A 69 -8.68 -1.66 -6.19
CA LEU A 69 -8.17 -0.50 -6.92
C LEU A 69 -8.27 -0.71 -8.44
N ASN A 70 -8.71 0.32 -9.15
CA ASN A 70 -8.48 0.41 -10.59
C ASN A 70 -6.98 0.69 -10.85
N ASP A 71 -6.54 0.48 -12.09
CA ASP A 71 -5.11 0.54 -12.42
C ASP A 71 -4.54 1.98 -12.31
N LYS A 72 -5.35 3.01 -12.50
CA LYS A 72 -4.92 4.41 -12.32
C LYS A 72 -4.63 4.74 -10.86
N ASP A 73 -5.54 4.42 -9.95
CA ASP A 73 -5.36 4.62 -8.51
C ASP A 73 -4.21 3.75 -7.99
N ARG A 74 -4.09 2.53 -8.51
CA ARG A 74 -2.97 1.62 -8.24
C ARG A 74 -1.63 2.24 -8.65
N CYS A 75 -1.52 2.88 -9.81
CA CYS A 75 -0.31 3.61 -10.21
C CYS A 75 0.04 4.76 -9.27
N ILE A 76 -0.95 5.56 -8.83
CA ILE A 76 -0.74 6.66 -7.89
C ILE A 76 -0.18 6.13 -6.56
N GLU A 77 -0.79 5.09 -6.02
CA GLU A 77 -0.35 4.46 -4.77
C GLU A 77 0.98 3.74 -4.88
N LEU A 78 1.23 3.11 -6.03
CA LEU A 78 2.48 2.45 -6.33
C LEU A 78 3.61 3.46 -6.34
N LYS A 79 3.44 4.61 -7.01
CA LYS A 79 4.41 5.69 -7.01
C LYS A 79 4.71 6.19 -5.60
N SER A 80 3.68 6.42 -4.79
CA SER A 80 3.84 6.83 -3.39
C SER A 80 4.66 5.82 -2.59
N SER A 81 4.35 4.52 -2.75
CA SER A 81 5.03 3.43 -2.05
C SER A 81 6.50 3.29 -2.48
N ILE A 82 6.77 3.38 -3.79
CA ILE A 82 8.14 3.38 -4.34
C ILE A 82 8.92 4.59 -3.82
N ASN A 83 8.34 5.79 -3.80
CA ASN A 83 9.00 7.00 -3.30
C ASN A 83 9.33 6.89 -1.81
N ASN A 84 8.45 6.28 -1.01
CA ASN A 84 8.74 6.02 0.40
C ASN A 84 9.90 5.03 0.57
N LEU A 85 9.92 3.95 -0.23
CA LEU A 85 11.02 2.99 -0.21
C LEU A 85 12.36 3.64 -0.62
N ILE A 86 12.36 4.44 -1.69
CA ILE A 86 13.50 5.26 -2.12
C ILE A 86 13.98 6.15 -0.98
N LYS A 87 13.07 6.85 -0.31
CA LYS A 87 13.41 7.76 0.79
C LYS A 87 14.05 7.03 1.97
N ILE A 88 13.55 5.83 2.31
CA ILE A 88 14.17 4.98 3.34
C ILE A 88 15.61 4.66 2.92
N ILE A 89 15.82 4.18 1.69
CA ILE A 89 17.17 3.86 1.19
C ILE A 89 18.09 5.09 1.21
N GLU A 90 17.61 6.24 0.75
CA GLU A 90 18.38 7.50 0.71
C GLU A 90 18.73 8.03 2.11
N THR A 91 17.85 7.84 3.09
CA THR A 91 18.08 8.31 4.47
C THR A 91 19.11 7.45 5.19
N GLU A 92 19.10 6.14 4.93
CA GLU A 92 19.93 5.18 5.66
C GLU A 92 21.28 4.91 4.99
N ASN A 93 21.39 5.13 3.68
CA ASN A 93 22.59 4.75 2.96
C ASN A 93 23.71 5.80 3.09
N LYS A 94 24.83 5.40 3.71
CA LYS A 94 26.06 6.20 3.81
C LYS A 94 27.09 5.85 2.73
N GLY A 95 26.76 4.91 1.84
CA GLY A 95 27.66 4.38 0.81
C GLY A 95 27.04 4.37 -0.59
N PRO A 96 27.58 3.58 -1.53
CA PRO A 96 27.01 3.45 -2.87
C PRO A 96 25.61 2.84 -2.80
N PHE A 97 24.71 3.30 -3.67
CA PHE A 97 23.37 2.73 -3.76
C PHE A 97 23.38 1.31 -4.33
N PRO A 98 22.52 0.41 -3.81
CA PRO A 98 22.39 -0.92 -4.36
C PRO A 98 21.82 -0.84 -5.79
N ARG A 99 22.13 -1.83 -6.63
CA ARG A 99 21.73 -1.80 -8.05
C ARG A 99 20.21 -1.68 -8.23
N PHE A 100 19.42 -2.32 -7.37
CA PHE A 100 17.95 -2.23 -7.46
C PHE A 100 17.41 -0.80 -7.28
N TYR A 101 18.15 0.09 -6.60
CA TYR A 101 17.77 1.47 -6.43
C TYR A 101 17.57 2.20 -7.76
N SER A 102 18.38 1.90 -8.79
CA SER A 102 18.19 2.54 -10.11
C SER A 102 16.87 2.14 -10.76
N TYR A 103 16.45 0.88 -10.62
CA TYR A 103 15.15 0.42 -11.15
C TYR A 103 14.00 1.11 -10.41
N LEU A 104 14.06 1.25 -9.08
CA LEU A 104 13.05 2.02 -8.32
C LEU A 104 12.94 3.46 -8.82
N LYS A 105 14.06 4.12 -9.14
CA LYS A 105 14.07 5.49 -9.67
C LYS A 105 13.47 5.56 -11.08
N ILE A 106 13.76 4.59 -11.94
CA ILE A 106 13.16 4.48 -13.28
C ILE A 106 11.64 4.33 -13.16
N MET A 107 11.18 3.37 -12.36
CA MET A 107 9.75 3.13 -12.13
C MET A 107 9.03 4.37 -11.59
N SER A 108 9.62 5.04 -10.59
CA SER A 108 9.08 6.28 -10.03
C SER A 108 8.93 7.36 -11.10
N LYS A 109 9.96 7.55 -11.94
CA LYS A 109 9.94 8.52 -13.05
C LYS A 109 8.89 8.18 -14.11
N ASN A 110 8.77 6.90 -14.49
CA ASN A 110 7.80 6.47 -15.49
C ASN A 110 6.37 6.65 -14.99
N LEU A 111 6.09 6.33 -13.72
CA LEU A 111 4.82 6.61 -13.07
C LEU A 111 4.54 8.13 -13.01
N ASP A 112 5.55 8.93 -12.73
CA ASP A 112 5.45 10.40 -12.76
C ASP A 112 5.01 10.94 -14.12
N ILE A 113 5.59 10.43 -15.20
CA ILE A 113 5.24 10.80 -16.58
C ILE A 113 3.81 10.37 -16.87
N CYS A 114 3.48 9.10 -16.61
CA CYS A 114 2.14 8.55 -16.87
C CYS A 114 1.03 9.32 -16.14
N ILE A 115 1.24 9.72 -14.88
CA ILE A 115 0.28 10.53 -14.13
C ILE A 115 0.14 11.93 -14.74
N LYS A 116 1.24 12.55 -15.21
CA LYS A 116 1.21 13.87 -15.85
C LYS A 116 0.49 13.85 -17.20
N GLU A 117 0.68 12.79 -17.97
CA GLU A 117 0.01 12.54 -19.25
C GLU A 117 -1.36 11.85 -19.07
N ASN A 118 -2.00 11.98 -17.90
CA ASN A 118 -3.35 11.48 -17.63
C ASN A 118 -3.60 10.00 -17.98
N PHE A 119 -2.58 9.16 -17.82
CA PHE A 119 -2.61 7.71 -18.03
C PHE A 119 -2.85 7.27 -19.48
N GLU A 120 -2.41 8.05 -20.48
CA GLU A 120 -2.58 7.72 -21.91
C GLU A 120 -1.95 6.37 -22.30
N ASP A 121 -0.70 6.11 -21.87
CA ASP A 121 0.05 4.89 -22.23
C ASP A 121 0.10 3.86 -21.07
N LEU A 122 -0.98 3.75 -20.28
CA LEU A 122 -1.00 2.89 -19.09
C LEU A 122 -0.73 1.41 -19.44
N ASP A 123 -1.32 0.92 -20.53
CA ASP A 123 -1.19 -0.47 -20.96
C ASP A 123 0.25 -0.82 -21.38
N GLU A 124 1.01 0.16 -21.90
CA GLU A 124 2.43 -0.01 -22.23
C GLU A 124 3.32 0.11 -21.00
N LEU A 125 2.93 0.92 -20.03
CA LEU A 125 3.68 1.13 -18.79
C LEU A 125 3.67 -0.11 -17.88
N ILE A 126 2.53 -0.79 -17.75
CA ILE A 126 2.37 -1.91 -16.80
C ILE A 126 3.42 -3.02 -17.02
N PRO A 127 3.66 -3.52 -18.24
CA PRO A 127 4.73 -4.49 -18.51
C PRO A 127 6.11 -3.99 -18.09
N LEU A 128 6.44 -2.71 -18.36
CA LEU A 128 7.73 -2.12 -17.99
C LEU A 128 7.91 -2.07 -16.46
N LEU A 129 6.86 -1.70 -15.72
CA LEU A 129 6.89 -1.69 -14.25
C LEU A 129 7.10 -3.10 -13.68
N LYS A 130 6.45 -4.12 -14.27
CA LYS A 130 6.62 -5.52 -13.85
C LYS A 130 8.06 -6.00 -14.12
N GLU A 131 8.64 -5.64 -15.27
CA GLU A 131 10.03 -5.98 -15.61
C GLU A 131 11.05 -5.29 -14.69
N ASP A 132 10.92 -3.97 -14.48
CA ASP A 132 11.80 -3.22 -13.58
C ASP A 132 11.71 -3.72 -12.13
N TRP A 133 10.50 -4.09 -11.68
CA TRP A 133 10.32 -4.70 -10.36
C TRP A 133 10.99 -6.07 -10.26
N ALA A 134 10.85 -6.93 -11.26
CA ALA A 134 11.55 -8.22 -11.30
C ALA A 134 13.08 -8.04 -11.25
N ASN A 135 13.60 -7.01 -11.92
CA ASN A 135 15.02 -6.68 -11.89
C ASN A 135 15.53 -6.20 -10.52
N CYS A 136 14.64 -5.80 -9.60
CA CYS A 136 15.01 -5.46 -8.23
C CYS A 136 15.41 -6.70 -7.39
N TRP A 137 15.07 -7.91 -7.84
CA TRP A 137 15.30 -9.18 -7.14
C TRP A 137 16.48 -10.00 -7.65
N GLN A 138 17.39 -9.39 -8.43
CA GLN A 138 18.53 -10.13 -8.97
C GLN A 138 19.42 -10.70 -7.85
N ILE A 139 19.75 -11.98 -7.99
CA ILE A 139 20.50 -12.79 -7.03
C ILE A 139 21.84 -12.10 -6.67
N HIS A 140 22.17 -12.06 -5.38
CA HIS A 140 23.41 -11.55 -4.76
C HIS A 140 23.57 -10.04 -4.59
N CYS A 141 22.58 -9.22 -4.97
CA CYS A 141 22.58 -7.76 -4.76
C CYS A 141 21.15 -7.17 -4.81
N GLY A 142 20.14 -8.02 -4.61
CA GLY A 142 18.72 -7.70 -4.78
C GLY A 142 18.07 -7.16 -3.50
N LEU A 143 16.76 -6.93 -3.58
CA LEU A 143 15.91 -6.52 -2.45
C LEU A 143 15.89 -7.56 -1.31
N ASP A 144 16.00 -8.84 -1.63
CA ASP A 144 16.00 -9.95 -0.68
C ASP A 144 17.18 -9.88 0.29
N ASP A 145 18.38 -9.66 -0.25
CA ASP A 145 19.63 -9.63 0.50
C ASP A 145 19.90 -8.27 1.18
N TRP A 146 19.08 -7.25 0.93
CA TRP A 146 19.32 -5.90 1.45
C TRP A 146 18.78 -5.71 2.87
N TYR A 147 19.61 -5.08 3.71
CA TYR A 147 19.30 -4.81 5.10
C TYR A 147 19.99 -3.53 5.58
N ILE A 148 19.28 -2.77 6.41
CA ILE A 148 19.78 -1.52 6.99
C ILE A 148 20.47 -1.83 8.31
N GLN A 149 21.78 -1.58 8.37
CA GLN A 149 22.55 -1.72 9.60
C GLN A 149 22.51 -0.41 10.41
N ARG A 150 22.18 -0.49 11.70
CA ARG A 150 22.28 0.61 12.66
C ARG A 150 23.01 0.15 13.92
N GLU A 151 23.53 1.11 14.68
CA GLU A 151 24.19 0.83 15.96
C GLU A 151 23.17 0.39 17.02
N GLU A 152 22.04 1.09 17.10
CA GLU A 152 20.96 0.77 18.03
C GLU A 152 20.06 -0.35 17.48
N HIS A 153 19.96 -1.46 18.20
CA HIS A 153 19.29 -2.67 17.73
C HIS A 153 17.78 -2.45 17.53
N GLU A 154 17.13 -1.73 18.45
CA GLU A 154 15.70 -1.47 18.34
C GLU A 154 15.36 -0.60 17.10
N GLU A 155 16.16 0.41 16.82
CA GLU A 155 15.99 1.24 15.63
C GLU A 155 16.22 0.44 14.35
N GLN A 156 17.23 -0.43 14.37
CA GLN A 156 17.55 -1.33 13.27
C GLN A 156 16.35 -2.25 12.95
N VAL A 157 15.74 -2.86 13.97
CA VAL A 157 14.56 -3.72 13.77
C VAL A 157 13.41 -2.91 13.19
N LYS A 158 13.10 -1.74 13.76
CA LYS A 158 11.99 -0.88 13.31
C LYS A 158 12.14 -0.46 11.85
N ILE A 159 13.32 0.00 11.44
CA ILE A 159 13.53 0.49 10.07
C ILE A 159 13.48 -0.65 9.03
N ASN A 160 14.02 -1.83 9.36
CA ASN A 160 13.94 -2.98 8.47
C ASN A 160 12.53 -3.56 8.37
N MET A 161 11.75 -3.54 9.46
CA MET A 161 10.32 -3.87 9.40
C MET A 161 9.56 -2.90 8.47
N LEU A 162 9.85 -1.60 8.56
CA LEU A 162 9.25 -0.60 7.67
C LEU A 162 9.64 -0.85 6.21
N PHE A 163 10.93 -1.14 5.95
CA PHE A 163 11.43 -1.48 4.63
C PHE A 163 10.69 -2.68 4.03
N ARG A 164 10.60 -3.81 4.76
CA ARG A 164 9.89 -5.02 4.31
C ARG A 164 8.38 -4.78 4.14
N LYS A 165 7.77 -3.93 4.97
CA LYS A 165 6.37 -3.53 4.80
C LYS A 165 6.15 -2.80 3.47
N MET A 166 7.07 -1.90 3.08
CA MET A 166 6.98 -1.18 1.80
C MET A 166 7.19 -2.09 0.60
N GLU A 167 8.17 -2.98 0.66
CA GLU A 167 8.40 -4.02 -0.34
C GLU A 167 7.13 -4.86 -0.57
N HIS A 168 6.55 -5.39 0.51
CA HIS A 168 5.34 -6.20 0.43
C HIS A 168 4.13 -5.43 -0.10
N LYS A 169 4.02 -4.13 0.22
CA LYS A 169 2.97 -3.26 -0.32
C LYS A 169 3.14 -3.06 -1.83
N ILE A 170 4.36 -2.82 -2.30
CA ILE A 170 4.67 -2.68 -3.73
C ILE A 170 4.31 -3.99 -4.46
N GLU A 171 4.68 -5.15 -3.91
CA GLU A 171 4.34 -6.46 -4.47
C GLU A 171 2.82 -6.64 -4.68
N LYS A 172 2.00 -6.20 -3.71
CA LYS A 172 0.53 -6.23 -3.85
C LYS A 172 0.04 -5.28 -4.94
N LEU A 173 0.61 -4.08 -5.00
CA LEU A 173 0.26 -3.06 -5.99
C LEU A 173 0.68 -3.47 -7.41
N MET A 174 1.70 -4.32 -7.57
CA MET A 174 2.13 -4.87 -8.86
C MET A 174 1.16 -5.86 -9.49
N LYS A 175 0.14 -6.33 -8.75
CA LYS A 175 -0.92 -7.21 -9.26
C LYS A 175 -1.97 -6.44 -10.07
N PHE A 176 -1.52 -5.72 -11.10
CA PHE A 176 -2.39 -5.12 -12.12
C PHE A 176 -3.29 -6.20 -12.74
N LYS A 177 -4.50 -5.81 -13.15
CA LYS A 177 -5.39 -6.74 -13.87
C LYS A 177 -4.71 -7.12 -15.17
N ASP A 178 -4.68 -8.41 -15.49
CA ASP A 178 -4.15 -8.84 -16.79
C ASP A 178 -5.10 -8.33 -17.88
N SER A 179 -4.56 -7.61 -18.85
CA SER A 179 -5.26 -7.21 -20.05
C SER A 179 -5.59 -8.47 -20.86
N VAL A 180 -6.88 -8.76 -21.00
CA VAL A 180 -7.43 -9.88 -21.79
C VAL A 180 -7.28 -9.62 -23.28
#